data_AF-A0A3M1B1P4-F1
#
_entry.id   AF-A0A3M1B1P4-F1
#
_cell.length_a   1.000
_cell.length_b   1.000
_cell.length_c   1.000
_cell.angle_alpha   90.00
_cell.angle_beta   90.00
_cell.angle_gamma   90.00
#
_symmetry.space_group_name_H-M   'P 1'
#
loop_
_entity.id
_entity.type
_entity.pdbx_description
1 polymer ?
#
loop_
_entity_poly.entity_id
_entity_poly.type
_entity_poly.pdbx_seq_one_letter_code
_entity_poly.pdbx_strand_id
1 'polypeptide(L)'
;MRRWYRYVILCTGLVVFMATGAGAQGPPIFTDTPIMLGLQGRGVRTFAKFIRKSTLRRDGNKISDDLNRRVTVRVTPIALPFNLFSDRFQIGTILPLMDINFKSTMQNRSSSGVGDIK
;
A
#
# COMPACT_ATOMS: atom_id res chain seq x y z
N MET A 1 -31.44 -60.28 -0.52
CA MET A 1 -31.15 -58.93 0.00
C MET A 1 -29.70 -58.44 -0.23
N ARG A 2 -28.93 -58.96 -1.21
CA ARG A 2 -27.49 -58.62 -1.38
C ARG A 2 -27.14 -57.68 -2.55
N ARG A 3 -28.05 -57.43 -3.49
CA ARG A 3 -27.77 -56.59 -4.67
C ARG A 3 -27.75 -55.08 -4.38
N TRP A 4 -28.66 -54.61 -3.51
CA TRP A 4 -28.81 -53.19 -3.18
C TRP A 4 -27.59 -52.60 -2.46
N TYR A 5 -26.94 -53.38 -1.58
CA TYR A 5 -25.75 -52.93 -0.85
C TYR A 5 -24.56 -52.59 -1.77
N ARG A 6 -24.44 -53.26 -2.93
CA ARG A 6 -23.39 -52.99 -3.91
C ARG A 6 -23.57 -51.60 -4.54
N TYR A 7 -24.80 -51.20 -4.83
CA TYR A 7 -25.08 -49.87 -5.37
C TYR A 7 -24.89 -48.78 -4.32
N VAL A 8 -25.26 -49.05 -3.06
CA VAL A 8 -25.01 -48.12 -1.95
C VAL A 8 -23.52 -47.87 -1.78
N ILE A 9 -22.69 -48.91 -1.66
CA ILE A 9 -21.23 -48.74 -1.55
C ILE A 9 -20.65 -47.97 -2.74
N LEU A 10 -21.12 -48.28 -3.95
CA LEU A 10 -20.62 -47.65 -5.17
C LEU A 10 -21.00 -46.16 -5.23
N CYS A 11 -22.21 -45.81 -4.80
CA CYS A 11 -22.63 -44.42 -4.64
C CYS A 11 -21.84 -43.68 -3.55
N THR A 12 -21.61 -44.30 -2.38
CA THR A 12 -20.85 -43.65 -1.30
C THR A 12 -19.40 -43.42 -1.70
N GLY A 13 -18.77 -44.38 -2.38
CA GLY A 13 -17.40 -44.23 -2.89
C GLY A 13 -17.28 -43.12 -3.95
N LEU A 14 -18.28 -42.99 -4.83
CA LEU A 14 -18.32 -41.94 -5.86
C LEU A 14 -18.42 -40.53 -5.24
N VAL A 15 -19.22 -40.38 -4.18
CA VAL A 15 -19.37 -39.10 -3.46
C VAL A 15 -18.08 -38.70 -2.75
N VAL A 16 -17.38 -39.65 -2.13
CA VAL A 16 -16.10 -39.39 -1.46
C VAL A 16 -15.01 -39.01 -2.47
N PHE A 17 -14.99 -39.64 -3.65
CA PHE A 17 -14.04 -39.31 -4.72
C PHE A 17 -14.30 -37.92 -5.33
N MET A 18 -15.56 -37.51 -5.44
CA MET A 18 -15.93 -36.16 -5.88
C MET A 18 -15.56 -35.09 -4.83
N ALA A 19 -15.48 -35.45 -3.55
CA ALA A 19 -15.17 -34.51 -2.46
C ALA A 19 -13.67 -34.18 -2.32
N THR A 20 -12.75 -34.92 -2.94
CA THR A 20 -11.29 -34.72 -2.77
C THR A 20 -10.69 -33.63 -3.68
N GLY A 21 -11.51 -32.91 -4.45
CA GLY A 21 -11.04 -31.91 -5.43
C GLY A 21 -10.96 -30.46 -4.93
N ALA A 22 -11.36 -30.16 -3.70
CA ALA A 22 -11.36 -28.79 -3.17
C ALA A 22 -9.99 -28.44 -2.55
N GLY A 23 -8.96 -28.37 -3.39
CA GLY A 23 -7.71 -27.71 -3.03
C GLY A 23 -8.02 -26.25 -2.76
N ALA A 24 -7.95 -25.83 -1.50
CA ALA A 24 -7.95 -24.42 -1.12
C ALA A 24 -6.63 -23.78 -1.56
N GLN A 25 -6.43 -23.63 -2.87
CA GLN A 25 -5.59 -22.59 -3.42
C GLN A 25 -6.47 -21.36 -3.46
N GLY A 26 -6.31 -20.49 -2.47
CA GLY A 26 -6.82 -19.12 -2.59
C GLY A 26 -6.35 -18.51 -3.91
N PRO A 27 -7.06 -17.50 -4.44
CA PRO A 27 -6.67 -16.83 -5.68
C PRO A 27 -5.16 -16.56 -5.64
N PRO A 28 -4.41 -16.84 -6.73
CA PRO A 28 -2.96 -16.71 -6.73
C PRO A 28 -2.60 -15.38 -6.09
N ILE A 29 -1.92 -15.41 -4.94
CA ILE A 29 -1.34 -14.19 -4.40
C ILE A 29 -0.16 -13.92 -5.32
N PHE A 30 -0.44 -13.20 -6.40
CA PHE A 30 0.57 -12.49 -7.15
C PHE A 30 1.23 -11.54 -6.13
N THR A 31 2.31 -11.98 -5.51
CA THR A 31 3.20 -11.13 -4.70
C THR A 31 3.84 -10.02 -5.53
N ASP A 32 3.62 -10.09 -6.83
CA ASP A 32 3.74 -9.06 -7.84
C ASP A 32 2.69 -7.95 -7.63
N THR A 33 2.73 -7.30 -6.48
CA THR A 33 2.02 -6.02 -6.31
C THR A 33 2.57 -5.02 -7.35
N PRO A 34 1.76 -4.08 -7.87
CA PRO A 34 2.26 -3.01 -8.76
C PRO A 34 3.44 -2.20 -8.18
N ILE A 35 3.61 -2.21 -6.85
CA ILE A 35 4.80 -1.68 -6.16
C ILE A 35 6.07 -2.49 -6.45
N MET A 36 5.95 -3.81 -6.61
CA MET A 36 7.05 -4.73 -6.91
C MET A 36 7.25 -4.96 -8.41
N LEU A 37 6.19 -4.85 -9.22
CA LEU A 37 6.19 -5.02 -10.68
C LEU A 37 6.68 -3.80 -11.49
N GLY A 38 7.46 -2.89 -10.88
CA GLY A 38 8.06 -1.73 -11.56
C GLY A 38 9.12 -2.06 -12.63
N LEU A 39 8.99 -3.23 -13.28
CA LEU A 39 9.50 -3.59 -14.59
C LEU A 39 11.02 -3.73 -14.66
N GLN A 40 11.57 -4.92 -14.37
CA GLN A 40 12.97 -5.30 -14.68
C GLN A 40 14.01 -4.18 -14.38
N GLY A 41 14.04 -3.70 -13.12
CA GLY A 41 15.20 -3.04 -12.53
C GLY A 41 15.58 -1.61 -12.95
N ARG A 42 14.80 -0.88 -13.78
CA ARG A 42 15.18 0.48 -14.26
C ARG A 42 14.03 1.51 -14.37
N GLY A 43 13.04 1.46 -13.48
CA GLY A 43 11.88 2.38 -13.50
C GLY A 43 11.99 3.53 -12.50
N VAL A 44 11.61 4.76 -12.90
CA VAL A 44 11.39 5.89 -11.98
C VAL A 44 10.02 5.73 -11.33
N ARG A 45 9.94 5.82 -9.99
CA ARG A 45 8.68 5.74 -9.24
C ARG A 45 8.36 7.09 -8.64
N THR A 46 7.11 7.52 -8.75
CA THR A 46 6.63 8.69 -8.03
C THR A 46 5.27 8.40 -7.39
N PHE A 47 5.07 8.96 -6.21
CA PHE A 47 3.80 8.93 -5.51
C PHE A 47 3.54 10.31 -4.93
N ALA A 48 2.28 10.67 -4.70
CA ALA A 48 1.94 11.95 -4.08
C ALA A 48 1.33 11.68 -2.69
N LYS A 49 1.89 12.31 -1.67
CA LYS A 49 1.38 12.28 -0.30
C LYS A 49 0.91 13.68 0.10
N PHE A 50 -0.34 13.78 0.52
CA PHE A 50 -0.92 15.02 1.03
C PHE A 50 -1.20 14.87 2.53
N ILE A 51 -0.62 15.74 3.34
CA ILE A 51 -0.83 15.80 4.78
C ILE A 51 -1.48 17.14 5.10
N ARG A 52 -2.64 17.11 5.74
CA ARG A 52 -3.35 18.33 6.16
C ARG A 52 -3.62 18.29 7.65
N LYS A 53 -3.22 19.35 8.35
CA LYS A 53 -3.48 19.54 9.78
C LYS A 53 -4.16 20.89 9.98
N SER A 54 -5.39 20.85 10.48
CA SER A 54 -6.23 22.04 10.70
C SER A 54 -6.73 22.18 12.14
N THR A 55 -6.34 21.26 13.02
CA THR A 55 -6.84 21.19 14.39
C THR A 55 -5.66 21.09 15.34
N LEU A 56 -5.72 21.87 16.42
CA LEU A 56 -4.76 21.79 17.51
C LEU A 56 -5.27 20.80 18.57
N ARG A 57 -4.34 20.03 19.13
CA ARG A 57 -4.61 19.10 20.23
C ARG A 57 -3.58 19.28 21.32
N ARG A 58 -4.02 19.19 22.58
CA ARG A 58 -3.19 19.10 23.78
C ARG A 58 -3.71 17.89 24.57
N ASP A 59 -2.82 16.96 24.91
CA ASP A 59 -3.17 15.73 25.65
C ASP A 59 -4.32 14.93 25.03
N GLY A 60 -4.35 14.86 23.69
CA GLY A 60 -5.40 14.15 22.92
C GLY A 60 -6.69 14.95 22.70
N ASN A 61 -6.95 15.96 23.52
CA ASN A 61 -8.15 16.80 23.45
C ASN A 61 -7.99 17.94 22.45
N LYS A 62 -9.09 18.27 21.75
CA LYS A 62 -9.13 19.41 20.82
C LYS A 62 -9.13 20.71 21.62
N ILE A 63 -8.26 21.63 21.25
CA ILE A 63 -8.21 22.98 21.83
C ILE A 63 -8.76 24.00 20.84
N SER A 64 -9.27 25.13 21.35
CA SER A 64 -9.63 26.28 20.51
C SER A 64 -8.39 26.80 19.78
N ASP A 65 -8.59 27.25 18.55
CA ASP A 65 -7.54 27.88 17.75
C ASP A 65 -8.07 29.18 17.16
N ASP A 66 -7.87 30.27 17.89
CA ASP A 66 -8.39 31.60 17.55
C ASP A 66 -7.81 32.13 16.23
N LEU A 67 -6.67 31.58 15.79
CA LEU A 67 -5.98 31.94 14.56
C LEU A 67 -6.32 31.04 13.36
N ASN A 68 -7.23 30.06 13.52
CA ASN A 68 -7.65 29.12 12.48
C ASN A 68 -6.49 28.56 11.63
N ARG A 69 -5.43 28.10 12.29
CA ARG A 69 -4.18 27.67 11.66
C ARG A 69 -4.36 26.35 10.93
N ARG A 70 -3.85 26.30 9.70
CA ARG A 70 -3.88 25.14 8.83
C ARG A 70 -2.53 24.98 8.15
N VAL A 71 -1.96 23.78 8.25
CA VAL A 71 -0.78 23.35 7.51
C VAL A 71 -1.20 22.30 6.49
N THR A 72 -0.80 22.48 5.24
CA THR A 72 -0.91 21.48 4.18
C THR A 72 0.46 21.21 3.63
N VAL A 73 0.90 19.96 3.69
CA VAL A 73 2.17 19.49 3.13
C VAL A 73 1.87 18.56 1.98
N ARG A 74 2.38 18.89 0.79
CA ARG A 74 2.43 17.99 -0.36
C ARG A 74 3.86 17.45 -0.45
N VAL A 75 4.00 16.13 -0.54
CA VAL A 75 5.27 15.47 -0.78
C VAL A 75 5.13 14.64 -2.05
N THR A 76 5.99 14.89 -3.03
CA THR A 76 6.06 14.15 -4.29
C THR A 76 7.45 13.54 -4.42
N PRO A 77 7.69 12.36 -3.82
CA PRO A 77 8.96 11.67 -3.98
C PRO A 77 9.17 11.15 -5.40
N ILE A 78 10.43 11.22 -5.83
CA ILE A 78 10.96 10.55 -7.02
C ILE A 78 11.91 9.48 -6.50
N ALA A 79 11.56 8.21 -6.68
CA ALA A 79 12.35 7.08 -6.25
C ALA A 79 12.97 6.38 -7.47
N LEU A 80 14.28 6.11 -7.39
CA LEU A 80 15.08 5.49 -8.42
C LEU A 80 15.67 4.16 -7.89
N PRO A 81 14.91 3.06 -7.94
CA PRO A 81 15.43 1.73 -7.59
C PRO A 81 16.30 1.14 -8.70
N PHE A 82 17.40 0.51 -8.31
CA PHE A 82 18.33 -0.25 -9.13
C PHE A 82 18.52 -1.64 -8.55
N ASN A 83 18.34 -2.68 -9.36
CA ASN A 83 18.59 -4.06 -8.95
C ASN A 83 20.08 -4.37 -9.12
N LEU A 84 20.72 -4.88 -8.06
CA LEU A 84 22.10 -5.33 -8.11
C LEU A 84 22.11 -6.86 -8.11
N PHE A 85 22.66 -7.46 -9.17
CA PHE A 85 22.83 -8.90 -9.39
C PHE A 85 21.54 -9.71 -9.66
N SER A 86 20.44 -9.46 -8.95
CA SER A 86 19.15 -10.14 -9.16
C SER A 86 17.97 -9.29 -8.69
N ASP A 87 16.73 -9.70 -8.99
CA ASP A 87 15.51 -8.99 -8.54
C ASP A 87 15.30 -8.99 -7.02
N ARG A 88 16.14 -9.72 -6.27
CA ARG A 88 16.05 -9.87 -4.81
C ARG A 88 16.85 -8.83 -4.03
N PHE A 89 17.76 -8.09 -4.68
CA PHE A 89 18.59 -7.08 -4.02
C PHE A 89 18.51 -5.76 -4.79
N GLN A 90 17.91 -4.75 -4.15
CA GLN A 90 17.64 -3.44 -4.75
C GLN A 90 18.25 -2.34 -3.90
N ILE A 91 18.96 -1.42 -4.54
CA ILE A 91 19.44 -0.17 -3.95
C ILE A 91 18.79 0.97 -4.72
N GLY A 92 18.38 2.03 -4.05
CA GLY A 92 17.84 3.18 -4.74
C GLY A 92 17.97 4.44 -3.94
N THR A 93 17.68 5.56 -4.59
CA THR A 93 17.57 6.86 -3.92
C THR A 93 16.16 7.39 -4.02
N ILE A 94 15.74 8.14 -3.02
CA ILE A 94 14.46 8.83 -2.95
C ILE A 94 14.72 10.32 -2.80
N LEU A 95 14.22 11.08 -3.76
CA LEU A 95 14.27 12.54 -3.79
C LEU A 95 12.86 13.09 -3.46
N PRO A 96 12.59 13.51 -2.20
CA PRO A 96 11.29 14.04 -1.82
C PRO A 96 11.15 15.51 -2.19
N LEU A 97 10.30 15.83 -3.18
CA LEU A 97 9.91 17.21 -3.45
C LEU A 97 8.79 17.62 -2.49
N MET A 98 8.98 18.69 -1.73
CA MET A 98 8.06 19.16 -0.70
C MET A 98 7.50 20.54 -1.03
N ASP A 99 6.20 20.71 -0.78
CA ASP A 99 5.51 22.00 -0.79
C ASP A 99 4.66 22.13 0.48
N ILE A 100 5.01 23.09 1.33
CA ILE A 100 4.44 23.33 2.64
C ILE A 100 3.68 24.65 2.58
N ASN A 101 2.38 24.59 2.78
CA ASN A 101 1.49 25.74 2.81
C ASN A 101 0.91 25.92 4.21
N PHE A 102 1.22 27.04 4.84
CA PHE A 102 0.67 27.49 6.11
C PHE A 102 -0.32 28.62 5.90
N LYS A 103 -1.53 28.46 6.43
CA LYS A 103 -2.57 29.50 6.43
C LYS A 103 -3.06 29.72 7.86
N SER A 104 -3.22 30.97 8.24
CA SER A 104 -3.91 31.42 9.45
C SER A 104 -4.77 32.63 9.10
N THR A 105 -5.61 33.08 10.04
CA THR A 105 -6.40 34.31 9.89
C THR A 105 -5.53 35.53 9.56
N MET A 106 -4.28 35.54 10.05
CA MET A 106 -3.37 36.68 9.93
C MET A 106 -2.32 36.54 8.82
N GLN A 107 -2.04 35.31 8.37
CA GLN A 107 -0.87 35.07 7.54
C GLN A 107 -1.01 33.86 6.62
N ASN A 108 -0.48 34.01 5.42
CA ASN A 108 -0.27 32.91 4.48
C ASN A 108 1.24 32.81 4.18
N ARG A 109 1.83 31.64 4.36
CA ARG A 109 3.22 31.34 4.03
C ARG A 109 3.29 30.04 3.24
N SER A 110 4.11 30.03 2.21
CA SER A 110 4.43 28.82 1.46
C SER A 110 5.94 28.63 1.43
N SER A 111 6.38 27.38 1.44
CA SER A 111 7.78 27.02 1.26
C SER A 111 7.86 25.73 0.46
N SER A 112 8.69 25.73 -0.57
CA SER A 112 8.93 24.58 -1.43
C SER A 112 10.41 24.24 -1.45
N GLY A 113 10.74 22.97 -1.54
CA GLY A 113 12.13 22.53 -1.60
C GLY A 113 12.28 21.02 -1.73
N VAL A 114 13.54 20.58 -1.66
CA VAL A 114 13.90 19.17 -1.59
C VAL A 114 14.04 18.82 -0.12
N GLY A 115 13.33 17.80 0.33
CA GLY A 115 13.50 17.25 1.68
C GLY A 115 14.73 16.34 1.77
N ASP A 116 14.92 15.72 2.93
CA ASP A 116 16.08 14.86 3.16
C ASP A 116 16.09 13.66 2.21
N ILE A 117 17.19 13.51 1.48
CA ILE A 117 17.42 12.43 0.52
C ILE A 117 17.66 11.13 1.29
N LYS A 118 17.06 10.04 0.82
CA LYS A 118 17.16 8.71 1.43
C LYS A 118 17.52 7.64 0.41
#